data_AF-A0A1M7R847-F1
#
_entry.id   AF-A0A1M7R847-F1
#
_cell.length_a   1.000
_cell.length_b   1.000
_cell.length_c   1.000
_cell.angle_alpha   90.00
_cell.angle_beta   90.00
_cell.angle_gamma   90.00
#
_symmetry.space_group_name_H-M   'P 1'
#
loop_
_entity.id
_entity.type
_entity.pdbx_description
1 polymer ?
#
loop_
_entity_poly.entity_id
_entity_poly.type
_entity_poly.pdbx_seq_one_letter_code
_entity_poly.pdbx_strand_id
1 'polypeptide(L)'
;MTGYIRFLDKDGYPGIKPPWGTLNAVNLNTGKLLWKVPPGEFEALKKRGIPPTGTQVYGGPVVTKGGLIFVASTQDEKIRAFDKKTGRQLWEAQLPAAGYATPAVYSLQGRQYVVIACGGGKIGSKSGDTYVAFALPG
;
A
#
# COMPACT_ATOMS: atom_id res chain seq x y z
N MET A 1 21.55 -12.65 -6.70
CA MET A 1 22.07 -12.45 -5.32
C MET A 1 21.04 -11.62 -4.55
N THR A 2 20.26 -12.25 -3.67
CA THR A 2 19.31 -11.54 -2.80
C THR A 2 20.09 -10.89 -1.67
N GLY A 3 20.00 -9.56 -1.52
CA GLY A 3 20.80 -8.79 -0.55
C GLY A 3 20.48 -9.01 0.94
N TYR A 4 19.60 -9.97 1.28
CA TYR A 4 19.29 -10.41 2.63
C TYR A 4 18.47 -11.72 2.62
N ILE A 5 18.48 -12.45 3.73
CA ILE A 5 17.65 -13.64 3.97
C ILE A 5 16.39 -13.22 4.72
N ARG A 6 15.23 -13.71 4.28
CA ARG A 6 13.95 -13.48 4.98
C ARG A 6 13.74 -14.55 6.05
N PHE A 7 13.42 -14.12 7.27
CA PHE A 7 12.96 -15.02 8.33
C PHE A 7 11.46 -15.28 8.13
N LEU A 8 11.11 -16.50 7.72
CA LEU A 8 9.75 -16.90 7.36
C LEU A 8 9.26 -18.05 8.26
N ASP A 9 7.94 -18.14 8.45
CA ASP A 9 7.30 -19.30 9.07
C ASP A 9 7.14 -20.47 8.07
N LYS A 10 6.58 -21.59 8.55
CA LYS A 10 6.35 -22.80 7.74
C LYS A 10 5.39 -22.59 6.55
N ASP A 11 4.57 -21.54 6.60
CA ASP A 11 3.57 -21.22 5.58
C ASP A 11 4.07 -20.13 4.61
N GLY A 12 5.30 -19.65 4.80
CA GLY A 12 5.96 -18.65 3.94
C GLY A 12 5.68 -17.19 4.33
N TYR A 13 5.00 -16.94 5.44
CA TYR A 13 4.77 -15.58 5.96
C TYR A 13 5.97 -15.10 6.78
N PRO A 14 6.13 -13.79 7.05
CA PRO A 14 7.21 -13.32 7.92
C PRO A 14 7.13 -13.98 9.31
N GLY A 15 8.26 -14.51 9.80
CA GLY A 15 8.36 -15.30 11.04
C GLY A 15 8.15 -14.52 12.35
N ILE A 16 7.58 -13.32 12.27
CA ILE A 16 7.21 -12.48 13.41
C ILE A 16 5.69 -12.29 13.43
N LYS A 17 5.13 -11.90 14.58
CA LYS A 17 3.69 -11.62 14.66
C LYS A 17 3.33 -10.41 13.77
N PRO A 18 2.18 -10.44 13.07
CA PRO A 18 1.68 -9.28 12.32
C PRO A 18 1.36 -8.09 13.25
N PRO A 19 1.27 -6.85 12.73
CA PRO A 19 1.26 -6.52 11.30
C PRO A 19 2.65 -6.49 10.64
N TRP A 20 2.76 -7.01 9.42
CA TRP A 20 4.01 -7.09 8.66
C TRP A 20 4.34 -5.84 7.83
N GLY A 21 3.44 -4.88 7.84
CA GLY A 21 3.61 -3.55 7.30
C GLY A 21 2.58 -2.62 7.95
N THR A 22 2.94 -1.34 8.09
CA THR A 22 2.05 -0.34 8.70
C THR A 22 2.12 0.98 7.96
N LEU A 23 0.97 1.63 7.83
CA LEU A 23 0.83 3.03 7.51
C LEU A 23 0.56 3.77 8.82
N ASN A 24 1.38 4.78 9.11
CA ASN A 24 1.36 5.51 10.38
C ASN A 24 1.18 6.99 10.11
N ALA A 25 0.37 7.67 10.93
CA ALA A 25 0.39 9.12 11.02
C ALA A 25 1.04 9.55 12.33
N VAL A 26 2.00 10.45 12.24
CA VAL A 26 2.73 11.00 13.38
C VAL A 26 2.57 12.51 13.38
N ASN A 27 2.25 13.08 14.53
CA ASN A 27 2.25 14.51 14.74
C ASN A 27 3.70 14.99 14.95
N LEU A 28 4.25 15.71 13.98
CA LEU A 28 5.65 16.14 14.01
C LEU A 28 5.97 17.20 15.09
N ASN A 29 4.97 17.94 15.59
CA ASN A 29 5.18 18.90 16.68
C ASN A 29 5.35 18.20 18.04
N THR A 30 4.78 17.00 18.21
CA THR A 30 4.70 16.32 19.51
C THR A 30 5.37 14.95 19.53
N GLY A 31 5.74 14.42 18.37
CA GLY A 31 6.22 13.04 18.20
C GLY A 31 5.15 11.97 18.40
N LYS A 32 3.88 12.34 18.67
CA LYS A 32 2.82 11.37 18.99
C LYS A 32 2.32 10.65 17.74
N LEU A 33 2.19 9.32 17.84
CA LEU A 33 1.47 8.51 16.87
C LEU A 33 -0.02 8.83 16.99
N LEU A 34 -0.63 9.32 15.90
CA LEU A 34 -2.06 9.63 15.84
C LEU A 34 -2.89 8.38 15.54
N TRP A 35 -2.42 7.59 14.58
CA TRP A 35 -3.01 6.31 14.22
C TRP A 35 -1.99 5.42 13.50
N LYS A 36 -2.26 4.12 13.50
CA LYS A 36 -1.51 3.07 12.81
C LYS A 36 -2.50 2.07 12.23
N VAL A 37 -2.35 1.74 10.95
CA VAL A 37 -3.17 0.73 10.27
C VAL A 37 -2.29 -0.17 9.39
N PRO A 38 -2.62 -1.46 9.22
CA PRO A 38 -1.86 -2.34 8.34
C PRO A 38 -2.35 -2.28 6.88
N PRO A 39 -1.56 -1.76 5.92
CA PRO A 39 -1.91 -1.85 4.52
C PRO A 39 -1.55 -3.23 3.95
N GLY A 40 -2.43 -3.73 3.09
CA GLY A 40 -2.25 -5.02 2.42
C GLY A 40 -2.84 -6.19 3.20
N GLU A 41 -3.27 -7.21 2.49
CA GLU A 41 -3.80 -8.45 3.06
C GLU A 41 -3.29 -9.67 2.29
N PHE A 42 -3.17 -10.79 2.98
CA PHE A 42 -3.04 -12.09 2.32
C PHE A 42 -4.43 -12.73 2.23
N GLU A 43 -4.93 -12.93 1.01
CA GLU A 43 -6.26 -13.52 0.78
C GLU A 43 -6.42 -14.89 1.49
N ALA A 44 -5.35 -15.70 1.55
CA ALA A 44 -5.37 -16.97 2.27
C ALA A 44 -5.59 -16.81 3.79
N LEU A 45 -5.01 -15.77 4.41
CA LEU A 45 -5.19 -15.51 5.84
C LEU A 45 -6.55 -14.89 6.13
N LYS A 46 -7.00 -13.99 5.26
CA LYS A 46 -8.34 -13.40 5.31
C LYS A 46 -9.43 -14.47 5.25
N LYS A 47 -9.32 -15.43 4.33
CA LYS A 47 -10.24 -16.58 4.21
C LYS A 47 -10.27 -17.47 5.45
N ARG A 48 -9.20 -17.47 6.24
CA ARG A 48 -9.11 -18.18 7.53
C ARG A 48 -9.68 -17.37 8.71
N GLY A 49 -10.23 -16.18 8.47
CA GLY A 49 -10.76 -15.30 9.51
C GLY A 49 -9.69 -14.58 10.34
N ILE A 50 -8.44 -14.54 9.87
CA ILE A 50 -7.37 -13.82 10.56
C ILE A 50 -7.57 -12.31 10.34
N PRO A 51 -7.50 -11.48 11.40
CA PRO A 51 -7.57 -10.02 11.27
C PRO A 51 -6.51 -9.47 10.31
N PRO A 52 -6.69 -8.24 9.78
CA PRO A 52 -5.75 -7.63 8.83
C PRO A 52 -4.29 -7.71 9.29
N THR A 53 -3.49 -8.48 8.55
CA THR A 53 -2.09 -8.76 8.90
C THR A 53 -1.12 -7.76 8.31
N GLY A 54 -1.57 -6.93 7.36
CA GLY A 54 -0.65 -6.18 6.52
C GLY A 54 0.12 -7.09 5.57
N THR A 55 0.90 -6.47 4.70
CA THR A 55 1.94 -7.13 3.90
C THR A 55 3.23 -6.33 3.98
N GLN A 56 4.34 -6.84 3.43
CA GLN A 56 5.55 -6.04 3.29
C GLN A 56 5.28 -4.80 2.42
N VAL A 57 5.78 -3.65 2.86
CA VAL A 57 5.61 -2.36 2.17
C VAL A 57 6.95 -1.87 1.63
N TYR A 58 7.00 -1.51 0.34
CA TYR A 58 8.25 -1.07 -0.33
C TYR A 58 8.26 0.41 -0.71
N GLY A 59 7.21 0.88 -1.37
CA GLY A 59 7.02 2.28 -1.75
C GLY A 59 6.33 3.12 -0.67
N GLY A 60 6.41 4.45 -0.84
CA GLY A 60 5.80 5.40 0.07
C GLY A 60 4.33 5.74 -0.27
N PRO A 61 3.65 6.43 0.64
CA PRO A 61 2.36 7.05 0.36
C PRO A 61 2.50 8.37 -0.42
N VAL A 62 1.41 8.82 -1.03
CA VAL A 62 1.22 10.24 -1.40
C VAL A 62 0.00 10.80 -0.68
N VAL A 63 0.12 12.03 -0.16
CA VAL A 63 -0.92 12.70 0.63
C VAL A 63 -1.46 13.89 -0.14
N THR A 64 -2.79 13.99 -0.28
CA THR A 64 -3.44 15.08 -0.99
C THR A 64 -3.95 16.17 -0.04
N LYS A 65 -4.12 17.39 -0.57
CA LYS A 65 -4.76 18.50 0.17
C LYS A 65 -6.20 18.16 0.57
N GLY A 66 -6.90 17.35 -0.23
CA GLY A 66 -8.26 16.86 0.05
C GLY A 66 -8.37 15.90 1.23
N GLY A 67 -7.25 15.53 1.87
CA GLY A 67 -7.26 14.68 3.06
C GLY A 67 -7.23 13.18 2.75
N LEU A 68 -6.83 12.80 1.53
CA LEU A 68 -6.65 11.41 1.15
C LEU A 68 -5.16 11.02 1.15
N ILE A 69 -4.88 9.76 1.51
CA ILE A 69 -3.58 9.13 1.38
C ILE A 69 -3.71 7.98 0.39
N PHE A 70 -2.90 7.97 -0.67
CA PHE A 70 -2.85 6.86 -1.62
C PHE A 70 -1.60 6.00 -1.39
N VAL A 71 -1.79 4.68 -1.35
CA VAL A 71 -0.74 3.67 -1.14
C VAL A 71 -0.97 2.49 -2.06
N ALA A 72 0.04 2.08 -2.84
CA ALA A 72 -0.01 0.90 -3.72
C ALA A 72 1.02 -0.18 -3.36
N SER A 73 1.88 0.12 -2.39
CA SER A 73 3.16 -0.54 -2.16
C SER A 73 3.08 -1.86 -1.40
N THR A 74 1.95 -2.56 -1.51
CA THR A 74 1.63 -3.80 -0.79
C THR A 74 1.73 -5.03 -1.69
N GLN A 75 1.98 -6.19 -1.11
CA GLN A 75 2.22 -7.43 -1.85
C GLN A 75 1.00 -7.98 -2.58
N ASP A 76 -0.20 -7.53 -2.21
CA ASP A 76 -1.47 -7.92 -2.80
C ASP A 76 -1.87 -7.14 -4.07
N GLU A 77 -0.93 -6.34 -4.59
CA GLU A 77 -1.07 -5.69 -5.90
C GLU A 77 -2.29 -4.77 -5.96
N LYS A 78 -2.58 -4.06 -4.86
CA LYS A 78 -3.69 -3.10 -4.76
C LYS A 78 -3.21 -1.69 -4.51
N ILE A 79 -3.88 -0.72 -5.12
CA ILE A 79 -3.85 0.68 -4.68
C ILE A 79 -5.03 0.96 -3.77
N ARG A 80 -4.80 1.77 -2.72
CA ARG A 80 -5.77 2.10 -1.69
C ARG A 80 -5.79 3.58 -1.43
N ALA A 81 -6.96 4.10 -1.06
CA ALA A 81 -7.13 5.43 -0.50
C ALA A 81 -7.53 5.33 0.98
N PHE A 82 -6.87 6.10 1.83
CA PHE A 82 -7.15 6.22 3.25
C PHE A 82 -7.51 7.65 3.63
N ASP A 83 -8.39 7.81 4.62
CA ASP A 83 -8.64 9.10 5.26
C ASP A 83 -7.42 9.51 6.10
N LYS A 84 -6.87 10.72 5.85
CA LYS A 84 -5.66 11.22 6.51
C LYS A 84 -5.80 11.38 8.02
N LYS A 85 -7.00 11.67 8.52
CA LYS A 85 -7.23 11.97 9.96
C LYS A 85 -7.41 10.70 10.77
N THR A 86 -8.04 9.68 10.20
CA THR A 86 -8.49 8.48 10.91
C THR A 86 -7.73 7.22 10.52
N GLY A 87 -7.04 7.21 9.37
CA GLY A 87 -6.43 6.01 8.81
C GLY A 87 -7.44 5.00 8.26
N ARG A 88 -8.74 5.36 8.16
CA ARG A 88 -9.76 4.46 7.62
C ARG A 88 -9.58 4.28 6.12
N GLN A 89 -9.54 3.04 5.64
CA GLN A 89 -9.58 2.75 4.21
C GLN A 89 -10.94 3.18 3.64
N LEU A 90 -10.90 3.97 2.56
CA LEU A 90 -12.08 4.51 1.89
C LEU A 90 -12.35 3.83 0.55
N TRP A 91 -11.30 3.37 -0.12
CA TRP A 91 -11.38 2.82 -1.46
C TRP A 91 -10.15 1.95 -1.75
N GLU A 92 -10.32 0.96 -2.63
CA GLU A 92 -9.22 0.18 -3.19
C GLU A 92 -9.51 -0.24 -4.64
N ALA A 93 -8.45 -0.54 -5.39
CA ALA A 93 -8.53 -1.18 -6.69
C ALA A 93 -7.36 -2.15 -6.90
N GLN A 94 -7.64 -3.22 -7.66
CA GLN A 94 -6.62 -4.18 -8.09
C GLN A 94 -5.76 -3.57 -9.21
N LEU A 95 -4.45 -3.76 -9.12
CA LEU A 95 -3.47 -3.40 -10.14
C LEU A 95 -3.11 -4.65 -10.99
N PRO A 96 -2.65 -4.46 -12.23
CA PRO A 96 -2.27 -5.57 -13.12
C PRO A 96 -0.96 -6.28 -12.73
N ALA A 97 -0.19 -5.67 -11.82
CA ALA A 97 1.10 -6.12 -11.29
C ALA A 97 1.43 -5.35 -9.98
N ALA A 98 2.55 -5.69 -9.34
CA ALA A 98 3.04 -5.01 -8.15
C ALA A 98 3.14 -3.49 -8.32
N GLY A 99 2.72 -2.73 -7.32
CA GLY A 99 2.75 -1.26 -7.29
C GLY A 99 3.76 -0.71 -6.29
N TYR A 100 5.02 -1.15 -6.31
CA TYR A 100 6.01 -0.81 -5.26
C TYR A 100 6.60 0.60 -5.37
N ALA A 101 6.18 1.41 -6.35
CA ALA A 101 6.51 2.82 -6.40
C ALA A 101 5.63 3.65 -5.45
N THR A 102 6.04 4.89 -5.17
CA THR A 102 5.16 5.90 -4.57
C THR A 102 4.21 6.42 -5.65
N PRO A 103 2.87 6.45 -5.44
CA PRO A 103 1.95 7.03 -6.42
C PRO A 103 2.22 8.53 -6.63
N ALA A 104 2.04 9.02 -7.85
CA ALA A 104 2.11 10.44 -8.19
C ALA A 104 0.70 11.03 -8.32
N VAL A 105 0.56 12.32 -8.02
CA VAL A 105 -0.69 13.08 -8.22
C VAL A 105 -0.41 14.27 -9.11
N TYR A 106 -1.20 14.46 -10.16
CA TYR A 106 -1.11 15.62 -11.05
C TYR A 106 -2.49 16.06 -11.52
N SER A 107 -2.56 17.26 -12.12
CA SER A 107 -3.76 17.76 -12.77
C SER A 107 -3.47 18.10 -14.23
N LEU A 108 -4.41 17.77 -15.10
CA LEU A 108 -4.37 18.08 -16.53
C LEU A 108 -5.75 18.56 -16.96
N GLN A 109 -5.82 19.76 -17.56
CA GLN A 109 -7.06 20.37 -18.05
C GLN A 109 -8.18 20.38 -16.98
N GLY A 110 -7.84 20.75 -15.75
CA GLY A 110 -8.80 20.83 -14.64
C GLY A 110 -9.18 19.49 -14.00
N ARG A 111 -8.75 18.35 -14.56
CA ARG A 111 -8.98 17.02 -13.99
C ARG A 111 -7.76 16.53 -13.22
N GLN A 112 -7.98 16.02 -12.00
CA GLN A 112 -6.93 15.46 -11.14
C GLN A 112 -6.79 13.94 -11.36
N TYR A 113 -5.54 13.47 -11.37
CA TYR A 113 -5.18 12.07 -11.58
C TYR A 113 -4.27 11.58 -10.46
N VAL A 114 -4.44 10.32 -10.09
CA VAL A 114 -3.49 9.53 -9.29
C VAL A 114 -2.89 8.47 -10.19
N VAL A 115 -1.57 8.41 -10.30
CA VAL A 115 -0.87 7.50 -11.20
C VAL A 115 0.14 6.65 -10.46
N ILE A 116 0.18 5.37 -10.80
CA ILE A 116 1.12 4.41 -10.22
C ILE A 116 1.81 3.59 -11.33
N ALA A 117 3.13 3.48 -11.22
CA ALA A 117 3.91 2.52 -11.99
C ALA A 117 3.72 1.11 -11.39
N CYS A 118 3.17 0.21 -12.18
CA CYS A 118 2.94 -1.19 -11.79
C CYS A 118 4.16 -2.02 -12.17
N GLY A 119 5.21 -1.90 -11.37
CA GLY A 119 6.42 -2.71 -11.48
C GLY A 119 7.04 -3.02 -10.11
N GLY A 120 8.00 -3.95 -10.13
CA GLY A 120 8.74 -4.38 -8.94
C GLY A 120 8.31 -5.75 -8.46
N GLY A 121 8.91 -6.81 -9.00
CA GLY A 121 8.65 -8.20 -8.56
C GLY A 121 9.56 -8.73 -7.46
N LYS A 122 10.35 -7.86 -6.79
CA LYS A 122 11.49 -8.27 -5.94
C LYS A 122 11.14 -9.26 -4.82
N ILE A 123 9.90 -9.26 -4.34
CA ILE A 123 9.44 -10.14 -3.25
C ILE A 123 8.48 -11.25 -3.67
N GLY A 124 8.33 -11.50 -4.97
CA GLY A 124 7.52 -12.61 -5.50
C GLY A 124 6.14 -12.22 -6.01
N SER A 125 5.75 -10.94 -5.94
CA SER A 125 4.59 -10.42 -6.68
C SER A 125 4.90 -10.36 -8.18
N LYS A 126 3.85 -10.35 -9.00
CA LYS A 126 3.97 -10.22 -10.45
C LYS A 126 4.61 -8.87 -10.79
N SER A 127 5.69 -8.86 -11.56
CA SER A 127 6.25 -7.62 -12.11
C SER A 127 5.54 -7.25 -13.42
N GLY A 128 5.45 -5.95 -13.68
CA GLY A 128 4.95 -5.39 -14.94
C GLY A 128 5.71 -4.13 -15.32
N ASP A 129 5.26 -3.48 -16.39
CA ASP A 129 5.82 -2.28 -17.01
C ASP A 129 4.73 -1.22 -17.31
N THR A 130 3.56 -1.37 -16.72
CA THR A 130 2.37 -0.56 -17.03
C THR A 130 2.22 0.59 -16.05
N TYR A 131 1.71 1.73 -16.51
CA TYR A 131 1.21 2.80 -15.65
C TYR A 131 -0.32 2.74 -15.58
N VAL A 132 -0.89 2.83 -14.38
CA VAL A 132 -2.34 2.92 -14.18
C VAL A 132 -2.68 4.30 -13.63
N ALA A 133 -3.67 4.96 -14.25
CA ALA A 133 -4.16 6.27 -13.85
C ALA A 133 -5.62 6.21 -13.39
N PHE A 134 -5.90 6.81 -12.24
CA PHE A 134 -7.22 6.91 -11.64
C PHE A 134 -7.66 8.37 -11.60
N ALA A 135 -8.93 8.62 -11.94
CA ALA A 135 -9.59 9.91 -11.78
C ALA A 135 -11.07 9.69 -11.49
N LEU A 136 -11.72 10.66 -10.86
CA LEU A 136 -13.18 10.65 -10.71
C LEU A 136 -13.85 10.66 -12.11
N PRO A 137 -15.07 10.10 -12.25
CA PRO A 137 -15.89 10.29 -13.44
C PRO A 137 -16.04 11.78 -13.75
N GLY A 138 -16.05 12.11 -15.04
CA GLY A 138 -16.25 13.46 -15.55
C GLY A 138 -17.71 13.80 -15.75
#